data_AF-A0A3C0YMZ2-F1
#
_entry.id   AF-A0A3C0YMZ2-F1
#
_cell.length_a   1.000
_cell.length_b   1.000
_cell.length_c   1.000
_cell.angle_alpha   90.00
_cell.angle_beta   90.00
_cell.angle_gamma   90.00
#
_symmetry.space_group_name_H-M   'P 1'
#
loop_
_entity.id
_entity.type
_entity.pdbx_description
1 polymer ?
#
loop_
_entity_poly.entity_id
_entity_poly.type
_entity_poly.pdbx_seq_one_letter_code
_entity_poly.pdbx_strand_id
1 'polypeptide(L)'
;MKKLLPSKKWLVFFLFIFDTLAFSKELPSNLELKYELTQNGELVGTVIEKFVTDETGKYRIESATKGIGLYALFGDRVLISEGIISPEGLKPKHFELHQGNN
;
A
#
# COMPACT_ATOMS: atom_id res chain seq x y z
N MET A 1 35.18 -11.20 42.47
CA MET A 1 34.06 -11.74 41.66
C MET A 1 34.52 -11.83 40.21
N LYS A 2 34.82 -13.04 39.70
CA LYS A 2 35.29 -13.21 38.32
C LYS A 2 34.07 -13.19 37.39
N LYS A 3 33.96 -12.18 36.51
CA LYS A 3 32.91 -12.13 35.49
C LYS A 3 33.17 -13.26 34.48
N LEU A 4 32.29 -14.25 34.44
CA LEU A 4 32.31 -15.32 33.44
C LEU A 4 31.90 -14.70 32.10
N LEU A 5 32.85 -14.51 31.19
CA LEU A 5 32.55 -14.11 29.82
C LEU A 5 31.80 -15.26 29.11
N PRO A 6 30.75 -14.97 28.33
CA PRO A 6 30.01 -16.00 27.63
C PRO A 6 30.93 -16.71 26.62
N SER A 7 30.85 -18.04 26.59
CA SER A 7 31.69 -18.86 25.71
C SER A 7 31.46 -18.49 24.24
N LYS A 8 32.51 -18.57 23.40
CA LYS A 8 32.49 -18.28 21.95
C LYS A 8 31.33 -18.97 21.21
N LYS A 9 30.86 -20.12 21.70
CA LYS A 9 29.72 -20.88 21.16
C LYS A 9 28.38 -20.15 21.28
N TRP A 10 28.20 -19.37 22.34
CA TRP A 10 26.98 -18.59 22.58
C TRP A 10 26.90 -17.38 21.65
N LEU A 11 28.05 -16.81 21.30
CA LEU A 11 28.14 -15.71 20.33
C LEU A 11 27.72 -16.16 18.92
N VAL A 12 28.14 -17.35 18.50
CA VAL A 12 27.77 -17.95 17.20
C VAL A 12 26.27 -18.26 17.15
N PHE A 13 25.69 -18.73 18.26
CA PHE A 13 24.25 -18.97 18.36
C PHE A 13 23.43 -17.68 18.23
N PHE A 14 23.86 -16.59 18.85
CA PHE A 14 23.21 -15.28 18.70
C PHE A 14 23.30 -14.74 17.26
N LEU A 15 24.46 -14.88 16.61
CA LEU A 15 24.65 -14.48 15.21
C LEU A 15 23.70 -15.21 14.25
N PHE A 16 23.49 -16.52 14.46
CA PHE A 16 22.61 -17.32 13.61
C PHE A 16 21.12 -16.94 13.71
N ILE A 17 20.69 -16.32 14.81
CA ILE A 17 19.28 -15.90 15.01
C ILE A 17 18.99 -14.55 14.34
N PHE A 18 20.02 -13.71 14.12
CA PHE A 18 19.82 -12.42 13.44
C PHE A 18 19.74 -12.52 11.91
N ASP A 19 20.24 -13.60 11.30
CA ASP A 19 20.18 -13.79 9.85
C ASP A 19 18.76 -14.10 9.33
N THR A 20 17.78 -14.33 10.21
CA THR A 20 16.37 -14.47 9.83
C THR A 20 15.59 -13.15 9.88
N LEU A 21 16.27 -12.00 9.96
CA LEU A 21 15.61 -10.70 9.84
C LEU A 21 14.89 -10.65 8.49
N ALA A 22 13.55 -10.74 8.58
CA ALA A 22 12.64 -10.84 7.47
C ALA A 22 12.97 -9.77 6.42
N PHE A 23 13.35 -10.25 5.22
CA PHE A 23 13.44 -9.43 4.03
C PHE A 23 12.02 -8.96 3.71
N SER A 24 11.63 -7.78 4.21
CA SER A 24 10.41 -7.14 3.77
C SER A 24 10.62 -6.80 2.31
N LYS A 25 9.87 -7.46 1.42
CA LYS A 25 9.86 -7.14 -0.01
C LYS A 25 9.56 -5.65 -0.13
N GLU A 26 10.49 -4.89 -0.71
CA GLU A 26 10.31 -3.45 -0.91
C GLU A 26 9.02 -3.23 -1.69
N LEU A 27 8.22 -2.27 -1.20
CA LEU A 27 6.99 -1.88 -1.88
C LEU A 27 7.36 -1.31 -3.25
N PRO A 28 6.73 -1.75 -4.35
CA PRO A 28 7.05 -1.22 -5.67
C PRO A 28 6.82 0.30 -5.70
N SER A 29 7.75 1.04 -6.29
CA SER A 29 7.66 2.51 -6.40
C SER A 29 6.49 2.96 -7.29
N ASN A 30 6.03 2.10 -8.19
CA ASN A 30 4.88 2.32 -9.04
C ASN A 30 4.09 1.00 -9.18
N LEU A 31 2.78 1.07 -8.96
CA LEU A 31 1.87 -0.05 -9.10
C LEU A 31 0.56 0.43 -9.72
N GLU A 32 0.10 -0.26 -10.76
CA GLU A 32 -1.23 -0.07 -11.33
C GLU A 32 -2.04 -1.36 -11.17
N LEU A 33 -3.23 -1.23 -10.60
CA LEU A 33 -4.20 -2.32 -10.43
C LEU A 33 -5.46 -1.99 -11.22
N LYS A 34 -6.02 -2.98 -11.90
CA LYS A 34 -7.32 -2.89 -12.56
C LYS A 34 -8.19 -4.03 -12.08
N TYR A 35 -9.37 -3.70 -11.57
CA TYR A 35 -10.28 -4.70 -11.01
C TYR A 35 -11.74 -4.34 -11.25
N GLU A 36 -12.60 -5.36 -11.16
CA GLU A 36 -14.04 -5.24 -11.32
C GLU A 36 -14.68 -4.81 -10.00
N LEU A 37 -15.63 -3.88 -10.08
CA LEU A 37 -16.49 -3.51 -8.98
C LEU A 37 -17.80 -4.29 -9.12
N THR A 38 -18.11 -5.12 -8.13
CA THR A 38 -19.34 -5.91 -8.10
C THR A 38 -20.24 -5.51 -6.93
N GLN A 39 -21.56 -5.56 -7.15
CA GLN A 39 -22.57 -5.40 -6.11
C GLN A 39 -23.53 -6.58 -6.21
N ASN A 40 -23.70 -7.33 -5.11
CA ASN A 40 -24.52 -8.56 -5.08
C ASN A 40 -24.14 -9.62 -6.14
N GLY A 41 -22.85 -9.69 -6.51
CA GLY A 41 -22.35 -10.60 -7.55
C GLY A 41 -22.53 -10.11 -8.98
N GLU A 42 -23.17 -8.97 -9.19
CA GLU A 42 -23.30 -8.34 -10.50
C GLU A 42 -22.19 -7.30 -10.73
N LEU A 43 -21.65 -7.25 -11.93
CA LEU A 43 -20.68 -6.23 -12.34
C LEU A 43 -21.37 -4.86 -12.43
N VAL A 44 -20.87 -3.88 -11.69
CA VAL A 44 -21.40 -2.51 -11.67
C VAL A 44 -20.38 -1.46 -12.10
N GLY A 45 -19.11 -1.84 -12.28
CA GLY A 45 -18.09 -0.95 -12.81
C GLY A 45 -16.69 -1.54 -12.85
N THR A 46 -15.72 -0.71 -13.18
CA THR A 46 -14.29 -1.03 -13.09
C THR A 46 -13.58 0.04 -12.27
N VAL A 47 -12.58 -0.38 -11.51
CA VAL A 47 -11.68 0.52 -10.80
C VAL A 47 -10.27 0.36 -11.35
N ILE A 48 -9.60 1.49 -11.55
CA ILE A 48 -8.17 1.57 -11.83
C ILE A 48 -7.53 2.28 -10.65
N GLU A 49 -6.62 1.60 -9.96
CA GLU A 49 -5.80 2.20 -8.90
C GLU A 49 -4.37 2.38 -9.36
N LYS A 50 -3.85 3.58 -9.13
CA LYS A 50 -2.45 3.93 -9.37
C LYS A 50 -1.81 4.33 -8.06
N PHE A 51 -0.79 3.60 -7.67
CA PHE A 51 0.05 3.91 -6.53
C PHE A 51 1.43 4.34 -7.02
N VAL A 52 1.90 5.46 -6.52
CA VAL A 52 3.28 5.93 -6.72
C VAL A 52 3.86 6.34 -5.38
N THR A 53 5.12 5.99 -5.15
CA THR A 53 5.90 6.44 -4.00
C THR A 53 7.30 6.85 -4.41
N ASP A 54 7.84 7.84 -3.69
CA ASP A 54 9.21 8.30 -3.86
C ASP A 54 10.15 7.70 -2.80
N GLU A 55 11.46 7.93 -2.98
CA GLU A 55 12.50 7.47 -2.06
C GLU A 55 12.37 8.10 -0.65
N THR A 56 11.62 9.20 -0.51
CA THR A 56 11.38 9.87 0.77
C THR A 56 10.22 9.27 1.55
N GLY A 57 9.54 8.26 0.98
CA GLY A 57 8.40 7.59 1.58
C GLY A 57 7.10 8.38 1.46
N LYS A 58 7.03 9.40 0.59
CA LYS A 58 5.73 10.01 0.25
C LYS A 58 5.01 9.11 -0.74
N TYR A 59 3.69 9.06 -0.62
CA TYR A 59 2.87 8.29 -1.55
C TYR A 59 1.75 9.15 -2.13
N ARG A 60 1.30 8.74 -3.32
CA ARG A 60 0.04 9.15 -3.93
C ARG A 60 -0.69 7.91 -4.45
N ILE A 61 -1.95 7.79 -4.06
CA ILE A 61 -2.91 6.82 -4.60
C ILE A 61 -3.99 7.59 -5.35
N GLU A 62 -4.26 7.19 -6.57
CA GLU A 62 -5.40 7.65 -7.36
C GLU A 62 -6.25 6.45 -7.75
N SER A 63 -7.51 6.45 -7.31
CA SER A 63 -8.49 5.41 -7.59
C SER A 63 -9.59 5.98 -8.47
N ALA A 64 -9.57 5.59 -9.74
CA ALA A 64 -10.56 6.00 -10.73
C ALA A 64 -11.59 4.89 -10.92
N THR A 65 -12.84 5.17 -10.56
CA THR A 65 -13.98 4.26 -10.71
C THR A 65 -14.88 4.73 -11.84
N LYS A 66 -15.21 3.80 -12.74
CA LYS A 66 -16.19 4.00 -13.81
C LYS A 66 -17.34 3.02 -13.65
N GLY A 67 -18.53 3.55 -13.40
CA GLY A 67 -19.75 2.76 -13.35
C GLY A 67 -20.19 2.30 -14.74
N ILE A 68 -20.93 1.19 -14.81
CA ILE A 68 -21.62 0.75 -16.02
C ILE A 68 -23.15 0.80 -15.84
N GLY A 69 -23.91 0.80 -16.94
CA GLY A 69 -25.38 0.82 -16.90
C GLY A 69 -25.92 2.05 -16.15
N LEU A 70 -26.83 1.85 -15.20
CA LEU A 70 -27.36 2.94 -14.36
C LEU A 70 -26.26 3.64 -13.55
N TYR A 71 -25.19 2.94 -13.16
CA TYR A 71 -24.10 3.53 -12.39
C TYR A 71 -23.25 4.50 -13.21
N ALA A 72 -23.22 4.36 -14.54
CA ALA A 72 -22.54 5.30 -15.43
C ALA A 72 -23.18 6.70 -15.39
N LEU A 73 -24.45 6.82 -14.99
CA LEU A 73 -25.17 8.09 -14.88
C LEU A 73 -24.65 8.98 -13.74
N PHE A 74 -23.91 8.42 -12.78
CA PHE A 74 -23.30 9.19 -11.69
C PHE A 74 -21.96 9.83 -12.07
N GLY A 75 -21.50 9.64 -13.31
CA GLY A 75 -20.21 10.12 -13.81
C GLY A 75 -19.03 9.28 -13.29
N ASP A 76 -17.83 9.69 -13.68
CA ASP A 76 -16.61 9.08 -13.17
C ASP A 76 -16.36 9.56 -11.74
N ARG A 77 -15.77 8.68 -10.92
CA ARG A 77 -15.35 8.99 -9.55
C ARG A 77 -13.85 8.84 -9.43
N VAL A 78 -13.15 9.89 -9.02
CA VAL A 78 -11.71 9.85 -8.76
C VAL A 78 -11.47 10.14 -7.29
N LEU A 79 -10.84 9.20 -6.62
CA LEU A 79 -10.44 9.33 -5.22
C LEU A 79 -8.93 9.43 -5.14
N ILE A 80 -8.44 10.48 -4.50
CA ILE A 80 -7.01 10.75 -4.34
C ILE A 80 -6.67 10.66 -2.85
N SER A 81 -5.61 9.93 -2.52
CA SER A 81 -5.00 9.94 -1.19
C SER A 81 -3.51 10.21 -1.30
N GLU A 82 -3.02 11.16 -0.52
CA GLU A 82 -1.60 11.49 -0.46
C GLU A 82 -1.13 11.51 0.99
N GLY A 83 0.11 11.10 1.22
CA GLY A 83 0.64 11.02 2.58
C GLY A 83 2.06 10.49 2.66
N ILE A 84 2.37 9.86 3.78
CA ILE A 84 3.67 9.25 4.06
C ILE A 84 3.46 7.78 4.42
N ILE A 85 4.38 6.93 4.00
CA ILE A 85 4.47 5.53 4.41
C ILE A 85 5.30 5.45 5.69
N SER A 86 4.71 4.93 6.77
CA SER A 86 5.40 4.65 8.02
C SER A 86 5.49 3.13 8.25
N PRO A 87 6.25 2.66 9.26
CA PRO A 87 6.27 1.24 9.63
C PRO A 87 4.88 0.67 9.97
N GLU A 88 3.94 1.52 10.38
CA GLU A 88 2.54 1.16 10.66
C GLU A 88 1.64 1.19 9.40
N GLY A 89 2.20 1.49 8.22
CA GLY A 89 1.50 1.55 6.94
C GLY A 89 1.29 2.98 6.43
N LEU A 90 0.25 3.16 5.60
CA LEU A 90 -0.07 4.46 5.00
C LEU A 90 -0.58 5.44 6.07
N LYS A 91 -0.01 6.65 6.09
CA LYS A 91 -0.47 7.79 6.90
C LYS A 91 -0.97 8.90 5.96
N PRO A 92 -2.28 8.92 5.63
CA PRO A 92 -2.85 9.95 4.79
C PRO A 92 -2.71 11.33 5.42
N LYS A 93 -2.31 12.31 4.62
CA LYS A 93 -2.31 13.74 4.98
C LYS A 93 -3.34 14.52 4.19
N HIS A 94 -3.64 14.07 2.98
CA HIS A 94 -4.63 14.67 2.11
C HIS A 94 -5.51 13.57 1.50
N PHE A 95 -6.80 13.87 1.39
CA PHE A 95 -7.79 12.99 0.82
C PHE A 95 -8.81 13.83 0.07
N GLU A 96 -9.03 13.51 -1.20
CA GLU A 96 -9.89 14.27 -2.08
C GLU A 96 -10.75 13.33 -2.92
N LEU A 97 -12.00 13.72 -3.11
CA LEU A 97 -12.96 12.99 -3.93
C LEU A 97 -13.50 13.92 -4.99
N HIS A 98 -13.30 13.55 -6.25
CA HIS A 98 -13.95 14.17 -7.40
C HIS A 98 -15.03 13.22 -7.89
N GLN A 99 -16.22 13.75 -8.14
CA GLN A 99 -17.34 13.00 -8.68
C GLN A 99 -18.12 13.87 -9.67
N GLY A 100 -18.41 13.30 -10.84
CA GLY A 100 -19.22 13.92 -11.87
C GLY A 100 -18.54 13.92 -13.23
N ASN A 101 -19.17 14.60 -14.19
CA ASN A 101 -18.58 14.83 -15.50
C ASN A 101 -17.78 16.14 -15.49
N ASN A 102 -16.57 16.09 -16.04
CA ASN A 102 -15.95 17.28 -16.65
C ASN A 102 -16.71 17.62 -17.93
#